data_AF-A0A3D4WAS8-F1
#
_entry.id   AF-A0A3D4WAS8-F1
#
_cell.length_a   1.000
_cell.length_b   1.000
_cell.length_c   1.000
_cell.angle_alpha   90.00
_cell.angle_beta   90.00
_cell.angle_gamma   90.00
#
_symmetry.space_group_name_H-M   'P 1'
#
loop_
_entity.id
_entity.type
_entity.pdbx_description
1 polymer ?
#
loop_
_entity_poly.entity_id
_entity_poly.type
_entity_poly.pdbx_seq_one_letter_code
_entity_poly.pdbx_strand_id
1 'polypeptide(L)'
;MGVSINDPELGVNMNINVGGAIPSGSQAVTTQTTTTTYSTTTTASDGYYQEPVRQQPVPQQQAYVMPGYNGPVGCPYPMHPSEFQEVKRSIESKSFDDTRLTIAKQVIASNCLLSAQVKEIMLLFTFEDTRLDLAKYAYGYTYDTGNYYKLNDAFTFESSIEELDEYINGFRR
;
A
#
# COMPACT_ATOMS: atom_id res chain seq x y z
N MET A 1 33.76 10.69 18.82
CA MET A 1 34.08 10.64 17.38
C MET A 1 32.86 10.11 16.67
N GLY A 2 32.22 10.96 15.87
CA GLY A 2 31.09 10.56 15.02
C GLY A 2 31.59 9.88 13.76
N VAL A 3 30.72 9.09 13.14
CA VAL A 3 30.95 8.53 11.81
C VAL A 3 29.73 8.86 10.96
N SER A 4 29.95 9.73 9.97
CA SER A 4 29.01 10.00 8.88
C SER A 4 29.31 9.04 7.74
N ILE A 5 28.29 8.37 7.20
CA ILE A 5 28.40 7.64 5.94
C ILE A 5 27.20 8.07 5.09
N ASN A 6 27.50 8.84 4.05
CA ASN A 6 26.57 9.27 3.02
C ASN A 6 26.76 8.40 1.77
N ASP A 7 25.61 8.08 1.20
CA ASP A 7 25.23 7.21 0.08
C ASP A 7 25.71 7.66 -1.32
N PRO A 8 25.60 6.80 -2.37
CA PRO A 8 25.11 7.37 -3.63
C PRO A 8 24.09 6.57 -4.45
N GLU A 9 23.56 5.42 -4.03
CA GLU A 9 22.48 4.75 -4.80
C GLU A 9 21.53 3.88 -3.94
N LEU A 10 21.08 4.48 -2.82
CA LEU A 10 19.96 4.11 -1.94
C LEU A 10 19.95 2.68 -1.40
N GLY A 11 21.12 2.25 -0.90
CA GLY A 11 21.27 1.11 0.00
C GLY A 11 21.45 1.57 1.45
N VAL A 12 20.58 2.45 1.95
CA VAL A 12 20.83 3.13 3.23
C VAL A 12 20.49 2.24 4.44
N ASN A 13 21.57 1.69 4.99
CA ASN A 13 21.74 1.24 6.37
C ASN A 13 21.72 2.45 7.32
N MET A 14 20.90 2.38 8.39
CA MET A 14 21.11 3.21 9.58
C MET A 14 21.17 2.36 10.86
N ASN A 15 22.39 2.31 11.39
CA ASN A 15 22.80 1.81 12.70
C ASN A 15 22.63 2.91 13.77
N ILE A 16 21.90 2.61 14.84
CA ILE A 16 21.90 3.43 16.06
C ILE A 16 22.35 2.54 17.22
N ASN A 17 23.55 2.84 17.73
CA ASN A 17 24.11 2.30 18.96
C ASN A 17 23.89 3.34 20.07
N VAL A 18 23.10 2.98 21.09
CA VAL A 18 23.02 3.75 22.34
C VAL A 18 23.42 2.83 23.49
N GLY A 19 24.73 2.71 23.69
CA GLY A 19 25.31 2.15 24.90
C GLY A 19 25.22 3.18 26.03
N GLY A 20 24.30 2.97 26.96
CA GLY A 20 24.17 3.73 28.21
C GLY A 20 23.47 2.87 29.26
N ALA A 21 24.09 2.75 30.42
CA ALA A 21 23.71 1.88 31.53
C ALA A 21 22.22 1.95 31.93
N ILE A 22 21.66 0.79 32.28
CA ILE A 22 20.31 0.62 32.82
C ILE A 22 20.33 0.85 34.33
N PRO A 23 19.50 1.75 34.90
CA PRO A 23 18.95 1.56 36.23
C PRO A 23 17.49 1.14 36.15
N SER A 24 17.13 0.18 36.99
CA SER A 24 15.83 -0.43 37.21
C SER A 24 14.64 0.53 37.13
N GLY A 25 13.61 0.12 36.38
CA GLY A 25 12.26 0.65 36.54
C GLY A 25 11.48 0.76 35.23
N SER A 26 10.49 -0.13 35.08
CA SER A 26 9.26 0.03 34.29
C SER A 26 9.29 0.04 32.74
N GLN A 27 8.35 -0.75 32.21
CA GLN A 27 7.69 -0.69 30.88
C GLN A 27 8.37 -1.47 29.74
N ALA A 28 7.77 -2.60 29.40
CA ALA A 28 8.06 -3.37 28.20
C ALA A 28 7.56 -2.61 26.97
N VAL A 29 8.49 -2.05 26.19
CA VAL A 29 8.21 -1.54 24.83
C VAL A 29 8.64 -2.63 23.86
N THR A 30 7.66 -3.27 23.20
CA THR A 30 7.93 -4.22 22.11
C THR A 30 8.12 -3.43 20.82
N THR A 31 9.36 -3.25 20.37
CA THR A 31 9.66 -2.75 19.02
C THR A 31 9.60 -3.91 18.04
N GLN A 32 8.54 -3.96 17.21
CA GLN A 32 8.48 -4.86 16.06
C GLN A 32 9.23 -4.22 14.88
N THR A 33 10.34 -4.80 14.47
CA THR A 33 11.08 -4.40 13.27
C THR A 33 10.59 -5.25 12.09
N THR A 34 9.88 -4.65 11.15
CA THR A 34 9.48 -5.30 9.89
C THR A 34 10.58 -5.10 8.86
N THR A 35 11.27 -6.17 8.47
CA THR A 35 12.22 -6.16 7.35
C THR A 35 11.54 -6.67 6.10
N THR A 36 11.35 -5.81 5.11
CA THR A 36 10.81 -6.18 3.79
C THR A 36 11.93 -6.12 2.76
N THR A 37 12.22 -7.24 2.11
CA THR A 37 13.22 -7.35 1.04
C THR A 37 12.52 -7.31 -0.32
N TYR A 38 13.01 -6.47 -1.22
CA TYR A 38 12.56 -6.40 -2.62
C TYR A 38 13.59 -7.06 -3.54
N SER A 39 13.15 -7.61 -4.66
CA SER A 39 14.02 -8.11 -5.72
C SER A 39 13.53 -7.60 -7.07
N THR A 40 14.33 -6.77 -7.72
CA THR A 40 14.08 -6.27 -9.08
C THR A 40 14.68 -7.25 -10.08
N THR A 41 13.86 -7.87 -10.92
CA THR A 41 14.35 -8.73 -12.01
C THR A 41 14.52 -7.90 -13.26
N THR A 42 15.76 -7.60 -13.63
CA THR A 42 16.09 -6.96 -14.90
C THR A 42 16.40 -8.03 -15.93
N THR A 43 15.47 -8.27 -16.86
CA THR A 43 15.69 -9.20 -17.98
C THR A 43 16.43 -8.48 -19.10
N ALA A 44 17.75 -8.64 -19.15
CA ALA A 44 18.55 -8.25 -20.31
C ALA A 44 18.59 -9.43 -21.30
N SER A 45 18.12 -9.21 -22.52
CA SER A 45 18.17 -10.17 -23.62
C SER A 45 19.49 -10.05 -24.38
N ASP A 46 20.35 -11.08 -24.37
CA ASP A 46 21.04 -11.54 -25.58
C ASP A 46 21.69 -12.94 -25.40
N GLY A 47 21.47 -13.81 -26.39
CA GLY A 47 22.40 -14.80 -26.94
C GLY A 47 23.09 -15.89 -26.08
N TYR A 48 22.58 -17.12 -26.18
CA TYR A 48 23.26 -18.45 -26.28
C TYR A 48 24.37 -18.84 -25.28
N TYR A 49 24.10 -19.84 -24.41
CA TYR A 49 24.51 -21.27 -24.45
C TYR A 49 24.02 -21.95 -23.14
N GLN A 50 23.33 -23.10 -23.24
CA GLN A 50 22.73 -23.79 -22.08
C GLN A 50 23.65 -24.90 -21.55
N GLU A 51 24.23 -24.70 -20.36
CA GLU A 51 24.64 -25.80 -19.46
C GLU A 51 23.42 -26.31 -18.66
N PRO A 52 23.38 -27.58 -18.22
CA PRO A 52 22.30 -28.09 -17.38
C PRO A 52 22.41 -27.48 -15.98
N VAL A 53 21.82 -26.30 -15.81
CA VAL A 53 21.75 -25.59 -14.54
C VAL A 53 20.96 -26.46 -13.55
N ARG A 54 21.65 -26.92 -12.50
CA ARG A 54 21.00 -27.46 -11.29
C ARG A 54 19.87 -26.52 -10.91
N GLN A 55 18.63 -27.00 -10.91
CA GLN A 55 17.45 -26.22 -10.52
C GLN A 55 17.67 -25.71 -9.09
N GLN A 56 18.09 -24.45 -8.98
CA GLN A 56 17.93 -23.69 -7.75
C GLN A 56 16.43 -23.60 -7.49
N PRO A 57 15.96 -23.81 -6.25
CA PRO A 57 14.55 -23.63 -5.93
C PRO A 57 14.15 -22.22 -6.35
N VAL A 58 13.22 -22.14 -7.31
CA VAL A 58 12.56 -20.89 -7.67
C VAL A 58 12.13 -20.19 -6.38
N PRO A 59 12.54 -18.93 -6.12
CA PRO A 59 12.01 -18.20 -4.99
C PRO A 59 10.50 -18.14 -5.18
N GLN A 60 9.76 -18.88 -4.36
CA GLN A 60 8.31 -18.82 -4.34
C GLN A 60 7.96 -17.35 -4.12
N GLN A 61 7.27 -16.73 -5.08
CA GLN A 61 6.74 -15.38 -4.92
C GLN A 61 5.96 -15.37 -3.61
N GLN A 62 6.54 -14.78 -2.57
CA GLN A 62 5.90 -14.72 -1.27
C GLN A 62 4.68 -13.84 -1.48
N ALA A 63 3.49 -14.46 -1.39
CA ALA A 63 2.23 -13.74 -1.40
C ALA A 63 2.34 -12.64 -0.34
N TYR A 64 2.07 -11.39 -0.71
CA TYR A 64 1.99 -10.32 0.28
C TYR A 64 0.93 -10.72 1.29
N VAL A 65 1.36 -10.98 2.53
CA VAL A 65 0.47 -11.29 3.65
C VAL A 65 0.40 -10.06 4.51
N MET A 66 -0.78 -9.42 4.56
CA MET A 66 -1.02 -8.34 5.52
C MET A 66 -1.08 -8.96 6.93
N PRO A 67 -0.15 -8.64 7.84
CA PRO A 67 -0.11 -9.26 9.17
C PRO A 67 -1.44 -9.03 9.91
N GLY A 68 -2.10 -10.12 10.31
CA GLY A 68 -3.37 -10.07 11.04
C GLY A 68 -4.63 -9.94 10.17
N TYR A 69 -4.52 -9.95 8.84
CA TYR A 69 -5.68 -9.99 7.94
C TYR A 69 -5.84 -11.38 7.30
N ASN A 70 -6.92 -12.07 7.64
CA ASN A 70 -7.32 -13.36 7.05
C ASN A 70 -8.64 -13.27 6.27
N GLY A 71 -9.03 -12.05 5.87
CA GLY A 71 -10.29 -11.78 5.19
C GLY A 71 -10.24 -12.03 3.67
N PRO A 72 -11.34 -11.77 2.96
CA PRO A 72 -11.38 -11.89 1.50
C PRO A 72 -10.36 -10.95 0.85
N VAL A 73 -9.63 -11.46 -0.14
CA VAL A 73 -8.66 -10.68 -0.92
C VAL A 73 -9.21 -10.38 -2.31
N GLY A 74 -9.22 -9.11 -2.72
CA GLY A 74 -9.69 -8.71 -4.05
C GLY A 74 -8.60 -8.74 -5.14
N CYS A 75 -7.33 -8.77 -4.75
CA CYS A 75 -6.18 -8.75 -5.65
C CYS A 75 -4.95 -9.42 -5.00
N PRO A 76 -3.88 -9.73 -5.75
CA PRO A 76 -2.74 -10.48 -5.20
C PRO A 76 -1.69 -9.63 -4.46
N TYR A 77 -1.45 -8.38 -4.86
CA TYR A 77 -0.36 -7.54 -4.34
C TYR A 77 -0.79 -6.07 -4.19
N PRO A 78 -0.91 -5.53 -2.97
CA PRO A 78 -1.19 -4.12 -2.77
C PRO A 78 0.06 -3.25 -2.98
N MET A 79 -0.20 -2.00 -3.32
CA MET A 79 0.80 -0.94 -3.47
C MET A 79 1.55 -0.70 -2.15
N HIS A 80 2.87 -0.59 -2.25
CA HIS A 80 3.71 -0.31 -1.10
C HIS A 80 3.41 1.10 -0.51
N PRO A 81 3.45 1.29 0.82
CA PRO A 81 3.19 2.59 1.43
C PRO A 81 4.06 3.75 0.94
N SER A 82 5.31 3.51 0.52
CA SER A 82 6.16 4.58 -0.05
C SER A 82 5.63 5.08 -1.39
N GLU A 83 5.37 4.17 -2.33
CA GLU A 83 4.78 4.48 -3.64
C GLU A 83 3.43 5.18 -3.47
N PHE A 84 2.62 4.70 -2.52
CA PHE A 84 1.34 5.31 -2.19
C PHE A 84 1.49 6.76 -1.71
N GLN A 85 2.50 7.07 -0.89
CA GLN A 85 2.74 8.45 -0.45
C GLN A 85 3.10 9.37 -1.62
N GLU A 86 3.85 8.89 -2.62
CA GLU A 86 4.17 9.66 -3.82
C GLU A 86 2.92 9.93 -4.67
N VAL A 87 2.11 8.88 -4.89
CA VAL A 87 0.81 8.98 -5.56
C VAL A 87 -0.08 9.99 -4.85
N LYS A 88 -0.20 9.87 -3.52
CA LYS A 88 -1.03 10.75 -2.69
C LYS A 88 -0.63 12.20 -2.86
N ARG A 89 0.67 12.51 -2.78
CA ARG A 89 1.19 13.87 -3.03
C ARG A 89 0.90 14.35 -4.45
N SER A 90 1.02 13.48 -5.44
CA SER A 90 0.70 13.81 -6.83
C SER A 90 -0.77 14.20 -7.01
N ILE A 91 -1.70 13.46 -6.38
CA ILE A 91 -3.13 13.78 -6.39
C ILE A 91 -3.38 15.08 -5.63
N GLU A 92 -2.88 15.20 -4.40
CA GLU A 92 -3.05 16.39 -3.55
C GLU A 92 -2.53 17.68 -4.21
N SER A 93 -1.46 17.58 -5.00
CA SER A 93 -0.87 18.71 -5.74
C SER A 93 -1.80 19.32 -6.81
N LYS A 94 -2.87 18.62 -7.22
CA LYS A 94 -3.81 19.14 -8.23
C LYS A 94 -4.83 20.05 -7.58
N SER A 95 -5.22 21.12 -8.27
CA SER A 95 -6.15 22.13 -7.74
C SER A 95 -7.63 21.79 -7.94
N PHE A 96 -7.94 20.90 -8.88
CA PHE A 96 -9.31 20.58 -9.27
C PHE A 96 -9.64 19.12 -8.96
N ASP A 97 -10.77 18.88 -8.33
CA ASP A 97 -11.23 17.54 -7.94
C ASP A 97 -11.40 16.60 -9.14
N ASP A 98 -11.90 17.08 -10.29
CA ASP A 98 -12.01 16.25 -11.50
C ASP A 98 -10.65 15.69 -11.96
N THR A 99 -9.61 16.53 -11.90
CA THR A 99 -8.25 16.13 -12.24
C THR A 99 -7.69 15.16 -11.21
N ARG A 100 -7.95 15.40 -9.91
CA ARG A 100 -7.58 14.48 -8.82
C ARG A 100 -8.22 13.11 -9.02
N LEU A 101 -9.52 13.08 -9.35
CA LEU A 101 -10.30 11.87 -9.55
C LEU A 101 -9.77 11.07 -10.75
N THR A 102 -9.46 11.75 -11.85
CA THR A 102 -8.90 11.12 -13.06
C THR A 102 -7.58 10.42 -12.75
N ILE A 103 -6.66 11.10 -12.05
CA ILE A 103 -5.35 10.53 -11.67
C ILE A 103 -5.54 9.39 -10.67
N ALA A 104 -6.42 9.57 -9.67
CA ALA A 104 -6.71 8.52 -8.69
C ALA A 104 -7.22 7.25 -9.36
N LYS A 105 -8.21 7.36 -10.27
CA LYS A 105 -8.73 6.23 -11.05
C LYS A 105 -7.64 5.57 -11.89
N GLN A 106 -6.75 6.34 -12.54
CA GLN A 106 -5.64 5.79 -13.31
C GLN A 106 -4.67 4.95 -12.46
N VAL A 107 -4.36 5.42 -11.24
CA VAL A 107 -3.47 4.69 -10.34
C VAL A 107 -4.14 3.42 -9.81
N ILE A 108 -5.41 3.52 -9.43
CA ILE A 108 -6.23 2.40 -8.94
C ILE A 108 -6.40 1.32 -10.02
N ALA A 109 -6.58 1.71 -11.28
CA ALA A 109 -6.73 0.76 -12.39
C ALA A 109 -5.49 -0.12 -12.61
N SER A 110 -4.31 0.41 -12.28
CA SER A 110 -3.01 -0.23 -12.54
C SER A 110 -2.37 -0.84 -11.30
N ASN A 111 -2.91 -0.55 -10.11
CA ASN A 111 -2.35 -1.00 -8.84
C ASN A 111 -3.46 -1.43 -7.89
N CYS A 112 -3.19 -2.45 -7.10
CA CYS A 112 -4.10 -2.77 -6.01
C CYS A 112 -3.80 -1.92 -4.77
N LEU A 113 -4.84 -1.52 -4.04
CA LEU A 113 -4.70 -0.71 -2.83
C LEU A 113 -5.22 -1.43 -1.60
N LEU A 114 -4.78 -1.01 -0.42
CA LEU A 114 -5.43 -1.33 0.84
C LEU A 114 -6.64 -0.40 1.04
N SER A 115 -7.65 -0.87 1.75
CA SER A 115 -8.85 -0.11 2.14
C SER A 115 -8.44 1.16 2.90
N ALA A 116 -7.40 1.07 3.74
CA ALA A 116 -6.82 2.24 4.42
C ALA A 116 -6.25 3.28 3.43
N GLN A 117 -5.57 2.83 2.38
CA GLN A 117 -5.03 3.70 1.32
C GLN A 117 -6.17 4.34 0.52
N VAL A 118 -7.22 3.58 0.18
CA VAL A 118 -8.41 4.13 -0.51
C VAL A 118 -9.06 5.22 0.34
N LYS A 119 -9.25 5.00 1.64
CA LYS A 119 -9.79 5.99 2.58
C LYS A 119 -8.94 7.27 2.57
N GLU A 120 -7.62 7.16 2.58
CA GLU A 120 -6.73 8.32 2.52
C GLU A 120 -6.88 9.13 1.23
N ILE A 121 -7.09 8.47 0.07
CA ILE A 121 -7.35 9.17 -1.20
C ILE A 121 -8.73 9.85 -1.15
N MET A 122 -9.77 9.19 -0.63
CA MET A 122 -11.11 9.78 -0.51
C MET A 122 -11.09 11.08 0.29
N LEU A 123 -10.33 11.13 1.38
CA LEU A 123 -10.22 12.32 2.23
C LEU A 123 -9.54 13.52 1.54
N LEU A 124 -8.93 13.35 0.36
CA LEU A 124 -8.39 14.45 -0.44
C LEU A 124 -9.48 15.23 -1.20
N PHE A 125 -10.66 14.64 -1.39
CA PHE A 125 -11.77 15.27 -2.10
C PHE A 125 -12.66 16.04 -1.15
N THR A 126 -13.19 17.18 -1.58
CA THR A 126 -14.07 18.00 -0.75
C THR A 126 -15.53 17.55 -0.88
N PHE A 127 -15.94 17.14 -2.07
CA PHE A 127 -17.31 16.72 -2.36
C PHE A 127 -17.52 15.24 -2.08
N GLU A 128 -18.60 14.93 -1.38
CA GLU A 128 -18.92 13.58 -0.95
C GLU A 128 -19.28 12.65 -2.13
N ASP A 129 -20.00 13.18 -3.13
CA ASP A 129 -20.32 12.46 -4.36
C ASP A 129 -19.05 11.93 -5.05
N THR A 130 -17.99 12.75 -5.07
CA THR A 130 -16.68 12.38 -5.63
C THR A 130 -16.00 11.28 -4.82
N ARG A 131 -16.10 11.34 -3.48
CA ARG A 131 -15.59 10.28 -2.60
C ARG A 131 -16.32 8.96 -2.85
N LEU A 132 -17.63 9.02 -3.06
CA LEU A 132 -18.45 7.85 -3.29
C LEU A 132 -18.15 7.19 -4.65
N ASP A 133 -18.04 7.99 -5.70
CA ASP A 133 -17.64 7.50 -7.03
C ASP A 133 -16.25 6.83 -6.99
N LEU A 134 -15.29 7.45 -6.31
CA LEU A 134 -13.97 6.86 -6.11
C LEU A 134 -14.04 5.55 -5.32
N ALA A 135 -14.80 5.50 -4.22
CA ALA A 135 -14.93 4.30 -3.40
C ALA A 135 -15.53 3.14 -4.21
N LYS A 136 -16.63 3.38 -4.93
CA LYS A 136 -17.22 2.34 -5.80
C LYS A 136 -16.22 1.83 -6.83
N TYR A 137 -15.49 2.74 -7.48
CA TYR A 137 -14.46 2.37 -8.45
C TYR A 137 -13.32 1.54 -7.82
N ALA A 138 -12.86 1.92 -6.63
CA ALA A 138 -11.73 1.30 -5.95
C ALA A 138 -12.04 -0.09 -5.39
N TYR A 139 -13.30 -0.43 -5.15
CA TYR A 139 -13.69 -1.70 -4.52
C TYR A 139 -13.10 -2.93 -5.25
N GLY A 140 -13.18 -2.96 -6.58
CA GLY A 140 -12.64 -4.06 -7.40
C GLY A 140 -11.11 -4.13 -7.43
N TYR A 141 -10.42 -3.07 -7.00
CA TYR A 141 -8.96 -2.96 -6.99
C TYR A 141 -8.41 -2.88 -5.56
N THR A 142 -9.18 -3.38 -4.59
CA THR A 142 -8.79 -3.36 -3.18
C THR A 142 -8.37 -4.76 -2.72
N TYR A 143 -7.25 -4.82 -2.01
CA TYR A 143 -6.72 -6.06 -1.46
C TYR A 143 -7.59 -6.55 -0.31
N ASP A 144 -7.69 -5.79 0.78
CA ASP A 144 -8.40 -6.18 2.00
C ASP A 144 -9.88 -5.79 1.98
N THR A 145 -10.66 -6.31 1.03
CA THR A 145 -12.09 -5.98 0.86
C THR A 145 -12.96 -6.27 2.08
N GLY A 146 -12.51 -7.12 3.01
CA GLY A 146 -13.18 -7.36 4.31
C GLY A 146 -13.05 -6.19 5.28
N ASN A 147 -12.10 -5.28 5.07
CA ASN A 147 -11.91 -4.06 5.85
C ASN A 147 -12.57 -2.83 5.20
N TYR A 148 -13.32 -3.02 4.12
CA TYR A 148 -13.85 -1.90 3.33
C TYR A 148 -14.84 -1.02 4.10
N TYR A 149 -15.48 -1.56 5.14
CA TYR A 149 -16.32 -0.80 6.07
C TYR A 149 -15.59 0.39 6.72
N LYS A 150 -14.26 0.40 6.76
CA LYS A 150 -13.47 1.51 7.32
C LYS A 150 -13.59 2.79 6.50
N LEU A 151 -14.01 2.71 5.24
CA LEU A 151 -14.24 3.89 4.39
C LEU A 151 -15.49 4.66 4.81
N ASN A 152 -16.40 4.02 5.55
CA ASN A 152 -17.64 4.65 6.00
C ASN A 152 -17.37 5.94 6.81
N ASP A 153 -16.30 5.97 7.61
CA ASP A 153 -15.93 7.17 8.38
C ASP A 153 -15.44 8.35 7.51
N ALA A 154 -15.21 8.16 6.21
CA ALA A 154 -14.85 9.23 5.29
C ALA A 154 -16.07 9.91 4.64
N PHE A 155 -17.27 9.38 4.87
CA PHE A 155 -18.54 9.98 4.47
C PHE A 155 -19.15 10.76 5.64
N THR A 156 -19.91 11.79 5.31
CA THR A 156 -20.64 12.64 6.25
C THR A 156 -22.11 12.26 6.30
N PHE A 157 -22.67 11.83 5.16
CA PHE A 157 -24.07 11.47 5.01
C PHE A 157 -24.24 9.96 5.04
N GLU A 158 -25.24 9.50 5.80
CA GLU A 158 -25.60 8.09 5.88
C GLU A 158 -26.02 7.53 4.50
N SER A 159 -26.65 8.36 3.66
CA SER A 159 -27.04 7.97 2.30
C SER A 159 -25.86 7.51 1.45
N SER A 160 -24.69 8.14 1.59
CA SER A 160 -23.50 7.74 0.83
C SER A 160 -22.91 6.42 1.35
N ILE A 161 -23.07 6.13 2.64
CA ILE A 161 -22.69 4.85 3.23
C ILE A 161 -23.62 3.73 2.73
N GLU A 162 -24.93 3.97 2.75
CA GLU A 162 -25.94 3.02 2.24
C GLU A 162 -25.73 2.70 0.76
N GLU A 163 -25.47 3.73 -0.06
CA GLU A 163 -25.24 3.56 -1.49
C GLU A 163 -23.94 2.81 -1.80
N LEU A 164 -22.89 2.98 -0.97
CA LEU A 164 -21.67 2.19 -1.08
C LEU A 164 -21.93 0.73 -0.69
N ASP A 165 -22.68 0.47 0.37
CA ASP A 165 -23.00 -0.90 0.81
C ASP A 165 -23.86 -1.63 -0.23
N GLU A 166 -24.86 -0.96 -0.81
CA GLU A 166 -25.65 -1.51 -1.91
C GLU A 166 -24.78 -1.89 -3.11
N TYR A 167 -23.84 -1.02 -3.50
CA TYR A 167 -22.88 -1.30 -4.57
C TYR A 167 -22.01 -2.53 -4.26
N ILE A 168 -21.47 -2.62 -3.04
CA ILE A 168 -20.63 -3.74 -2.61
C ILE A 168 -21.40 -5.06 -2.62
N ASN A 169 -22.64 -5.05 -2.12
CA ASN A 169 -23.51 -6.23 -2.11
C ASN A 169 -23.89 -6.69 -3.52
N GLY A 170 -24.03 -5.75 -4.46
CA GLY A 170 -24.24 -6.05 -5.88
C GLY A 170 -23.00 -6.60 -6.58
N PHE A 171 -21.80 -6.10 -6.25
CA PHE A 171 -20.54 -6.51 -6.89
C PHE A 171 -20.13 -7.96 -6.56
N ARG A 172 -20.57 -8.49 -5.41
CA ARG A 172 -20.23 -9.84 -4.93
C ARG A 172 -21.14 -10.95 -5.47
N ARG A 173 -22.15 -10.61 -6.29
CA ARG A 173 -23.07 -11.55 -6.94
C ARG A 173 -22.61 -11.88 -8.37
#